data_AF-A0AAD3D439-F1
#
_entry.id   AF-A0AAD3D439-F1
#
_cell.length_a   1.000
_cell.length_b   1.000
_cell.length_c   1.000
_cell.angle_alpha   90.00
_cell.angle_beta   90.00
_cell.angle_gamma   90.00
#
_symmetry.space_group_name_H-M   'P 1'
#
loop_
_entity.id
_entity.type
_entity.pdbx_description
1 polymer ?
#
loop_
_entity_poly.entity_id
_entity_poly.type
_entity_poly.pdbx_seq_one_letter_code
_entity_poly.pdbx_strand_id
1 'polypeptide(L)'
;METKKVCLRATIEDSSSGSDDSDLFQALNDDINSDTAAILDEIKWRSKKVELEEENTRRFQKTLKRKPWKLPLEEASVWVQKNLGVDTKEEYLDLVANGNLRTPYIPKDPERYYTENGTWISWDHFLHGK
;
A
#
# COMPACT_ATOMS: atom_id res chain seq x y z
N MET A 1 -13.54 39.40 -66.02
CA MET A 1 -14.97 39.75 -66.12
C MET A 1 -15.52 39.84 -64.70
N GLU A 2 -15.60 41.07 -64.19
CA GLU A 2 -16.26 41.37 -62.92
C GLU A 2 -17.76 41.11 -63.04
N THR A 3 -18.35 40.51 -62.01
CA THR A 3 -19.79 40.62 -61.76
C THR A 3 -20.00 41.10 -60.34
N LYS A 4 -20.48 42.34 -60.25
CA LYS A 4 -20.93 43.00 -59.03
C LYS A 4 -22.20 42.30 -58.55
N LYS A 5 -22.25 41.88 -57.29
CA LYS A 5 -23.49 41.48 -56.63
C LYS A 5 -23.74 42.41 -55.45
N VAL A 6 -24.55 43.44 -55.73
CA VAL A 6 -25.24 44.25 -54.72
C VAL A 6 -26.39 43.41 -54.20
N CYS A 7 -26.49 43.21 -52.88
CA CYS A 7 -27.74 42.82 -52.25
C CYS A 7 -27.94 43.57 -50.93
N LEU A 8 -29.18 43.97 -50.74
CA LEU A 8 -29.69 44.95 -49.80
C LEU A 8 -29.54 44.54 -48.33
N ARG A 9 -29.34 45.60 -47.52
CA ARG A 9 -29.52 45.65 -46.07
C ARG A 9 -31.01 45.49 -45.75
N ALA A 10 -31.35 44.52 -44.91
CA ALA A 10 -32.64 44.45 -44.23
C ALA A 10 -32.38 44.45 -42.72
N THR A 11 -32.67 45.57 -42.08
CA THR A 11 -32.84 45.71 -40.65
C THR A 11 -34.18 45.10 -40.27
N ILE A 12 -34.17 44.09 -39.39
CA ILE A 12 -35.34 43.65 -38.65
C ILE A 12 -35.00 43.92 -37.19
N GLU A 13 -35.45 45.09 -36.71
CA GLU A 13 -35.69 45.32 -35.30
C GLU A 13 -37.10 44.79 -35.04
N ASP A 14 -37.22 43.65 -34.36
CA ASP A 14 -38.45 43.27 -33.68
C ASP A 14 -38.11 43.05 -32.21
N SER A 15 -38.49 44.05 -31.42
CA SER A 15 -38.52 44.00 -29.97
C SER A 15 -39.81 43.30 -29.55
N SER A 16 -39.71 42.15 -28.90
CA SER A 16 -40.80 41.50 -28.17
C SER A 16 -40.16 40.80 -26.96
N SER A 17 -40.16 41.44 -25.78
CA SER A 17 -41.20 41.31 -24.74
C SER A 17 -41.18 39.93 -24.07
N GLY A 18 -40.47 39.81 -22.94
CA GLY A 18 -40.54 38.64 -22.06
C GLY A 18 -39.27 38.34 -21.26
N SER A 19 -38.73 39.33 -20.55
CA SER A 19 -37.78 39.09 -19.44
C SER A 19 -38.61 38.74 -18.21
N ASP A 20 -38.39 37.55 -17.64
CA ASP A 20 -38.47 37.28 -16.18
C ASP A 20 -38.31 35.77 -15.82
N ASP A 21 -38.30 34.84 -16.79
CA ASP A 21 -38.15 33.39 -16.49
C ASP A 21 -36.72 32.83 -16.68
N SER A 22 -35.80 33.58 -17.31
CA SER A 22 -34.43 33.11 -17.57
C SER A 22 -33.52 33.12 -16.34
N ASP A 23 -33.72 34.07 -15.42
CA ASP A 23 -32.96 34.15 -14.17
C ASP A 23 -33.35 33.05 -13.18
N LEU A 24 -34.61 32.57 -13.23
CA LEU A 24 -35.08 31.46 -12.41
C LEU A 24 -34.44 30.12 -12.86
N PHE A 25 -34.34 29.90 -14.16
CA PHE A 25 -33.66 28.71 -14.72
C PHE A 25 -32.15 28.72 -14.47
N GLN A 26 -31.50 29.90 -14.54
CA GLN A 26 -30.07 30.05 -14.27
C GLN A 26 -29.75 29.76 -12.78
N ALA A 27 -30.54 30.30 -11.85
CA ALA A 27 -30.38 30.07 -10.41
C ALA A 27 -30.60 28.60 -10.01
N LEU A 28 -31.59 27.93 -10.58
CA LEU A 28 -31.81 26.49 -10.37
C LEU A 28 -30.68 25.64 -10.96
N ASN A 29 -30.15 26.01 -12.12
CA ASN A 29 -29.03 25.30 -12.74
C ASN A 29 -27.73 25.48 -11.94
N ASP A 30 -27.51 26.63 -11.33
CA ASP A 30 -26.35 26.89 -10.46
C ASP A 30 -26.47 26.17 -9.11
N ASP A 31 -27.67 26.05 -8.53
CA ASP A 31 -27.93 25.21 -7.35
C ASP A 31 -27.74 23.72 -7.66
N ILE A 32 -28.22 23.25 -8.82
CA ILE A 32 -27.99 21.86 -9.29
C ILE A 32 -26.49 21.64 -9.58
N ASN A 33 -25.78 22.62 -10.12
CA ASN A 33 -24.33 22.54 -10.33
C ASN A 33 -23.56 22.49 -9.00
N SER A 34 -24.01 23.25 -8.00
CA SER A 34 -23.45 23.25 -6.65
C SER A 34 -23.66 21.91 -5.96
N ASP A 35 -24.88 21.37 -6.00
CA ASP A 35 -25.22 20.07 -5.42
C ASP A 35 -24.49 18.92 -6.14
N THR A 36 -24.38 18.98 -7.47
CA THR A 36 -23.60 18.00 -8.23
C THR A 36 -22.11 18.11 -7.95
N ALA A 37 -21.56 19.32 -7.74
CA ALA A 37 -20.17 19.50 -7.31
C ALA A 37 -19.91 18.90 -5.92
N ALA A 38 -20.82 19.11 -4.96
CA ALA A 38 -20.74 18.51 -3.63
C ALA A 38 -20.82 16.97 -3.70
N ILE A 39 -21.69 16.41 -4.54
CA ILE A 39 -21.79 14.96 -4.77
C ILE A 39 -20.51 14.41 -5.42
N LEU A 40 -19.90 15.14 -6.36
CA LEU A 40 -18.64 14.73 -6.99
C LEU A 40 -17.49 14.70 -5.97
N ASP A 41 -17.40 15.70 -5.09
CA ASP A 41 -16.43 15.73 -4.00
C ASP A 41 -16.68 14.61 -2.98
N GLU A 42 -17.95 14.30 -2.68
CA GLU A 42 -18.36 13.17 -1.86
C GLU A 42 -17.88 11.83 -2.46
N ILE A 43 -18.12 11.62 -3.74
CA ILE A 43 -17.68 10.41 -4.47
C ILE A 43 -16.15 10.34 -4.52
N LYS A 44 -15.47 11.47 -4.71
CA LYS A 44 -14.02 11.55 -4.76
C LYS A 44 -13.38 11.14 -3.43
N TRP A 45 -13.88 11.61 -2.29
CA TRP A 45 -13.33 11.19 -1.00
C TRP A 45 -13.61 9.72 -0.73
N ARG A 46 -14.79 9.21 -1.09
CA ARG A 46 -15.13 7.79 -0.91
C ARG A 46 -14.20 6.91 -1.73
N SER A 47 -13.98 7.28 -2.99
CA SER A 47 -13.05 6.60 -3.88
C SER A 47 -11.63 6.63 -3.33
N LYS A 48 -11.17 7.78 -2.83
CA LYS A 48 -9.85 7.92 -2.22
C LYS A 48 -9.69 7.11 -0.94
N LYS A 49 -10.74 7.04 -0.13
CA LYS A 49 -10.76 6.22 1.09
C LYS A 49 -10.61 4.74 0.75
N VAL A 50 -11.39 4.24 -0.22
CA VAL A 50 -11.29 2.84 -0.69
C VAL A 50 -9.89 2.55 -1.22
N GLU A 51 -9.33 3.42 -2.06
CA GLU A 51 -7.97 3.28 -2.59
C GLU A 51 -6.93 3.21 -1.47
N LEU A 52 -7.04 4.06 -0.44
CA LEU A 52 -6.13 4.04 0.70
C LEU A 52 -6.27 2.75 1.52
N GLU A 53 -7.48 2.25 1.72
CA GLU A 53 -7.73 0.98 2.41
C GLU A 53 -7.15 -0.21 1.63
N GLU A 54 -7.35 -0.25 0.32
CA GLU A 54 -6.76 -1.25 -0.57
C GLU A 54 -5.23 -1.18 -0.56
N GLU A 55 -4.65 0.01 -0.66
CA GLU A 55 -3.22 0.22 -0.54
C GLU A 55 -2.68 -0.27 0.80
N ASN A 56 -3.38 0.04 1.89
CA ASN A 56 -2.98 -0.36 3.23
C ASN A 56 -3.01 -1.90 3.36
N THR A 57 -4.10 -2.51 2.91
CA THR A 57 -4.27 -3.96 2.90
C THR A 57 -3.21 -4.65 2.04
N ARG A 58 -2.91 -4.08 0.86
CA ARG A 58 -1.84 -4.56 -0.04
C ARG A 58 -0.46 -4.48 0.61
N ARG A 59 -0.15 -3.36 1.28
CA ARG A 59 1.12 -3.18 2.00
C ARG A 59 1.23 -4.16 3.16
N PHE A 60 0.20 -4.28 3.99
CA PHE A 60 0.17 -5.23 5.10
C PHE A 60 0.31 -6.66 4.61
N GLN A 61 -0.47 -7.07 3.61
CA GLN A 61 -0.40 -8.41 3.05
C GLN A 61 0.98 -8.71 2.47
N LYS A 62 1.61 -7.74 1.78
CA LYS A 62 2.98 -7.88 1.27
C LYS A 62 3.99 -8.07 2.40
N THR A 63 3.87 -7.33 3.49
CA THR A 63 4.77 -7.44 4.64
C THR A 63 4.59 -8.77 5.38
N LEU A 64 3.35 -9.24 5.58
CA LEU A 64 3.05 -10.50 6.25
C LEU A 64 3.47 -11.73 5.43
N LYS A 65 3.38 -11.65 4.09
CA LYS A 65 3.79 -12.74 3.18
C LYS A 65 5.31 -12.86 3.01
N ARG A 66 6.10 -11.86 3.44
CA ARG A 66 7.56 -11.93 3.34
C ARG A 66 8.11 -12.94 4.34
N LYS A 67 8.99 -13.83 3.87
CA LYS A 67 9.72 -14.75 4.74
C LYS A 67 10.54 -13.92 5.74
N PRO A 68 10.49 -14.20 7.06
CA PRO A 68 11.30 -13.52 8.05
C PRO A 68 12.78 -13.60 7.67
N TRP A 69 13.48 -12.48 7.73
CA TRP A 69 14.92 -12.46 7.54
C TRP A 69 15.60 -13.03 8.79
N LYS A 70 16.51 -13.99 8.58
CA LYS A 70 17.30 -14.63 9.65
C LYS A 70 18.75 -14.20 9.52
N LEU A 71 19.46 -14.22 10.65
CA LEU A 71 20.89 -13.90 10.69
C LEU A 71 21.73 -14.94 9.93
N PRO A 72 22.87 -14.56 9.35
CA PRO A 72 23.84 -15.51 8.82
C PRO A 72 24.42 -16.38 9.94
N LEU A 73 25.02 -17.52 9.58
CA LEU A 73 25.45 -18.54 10.56
C LEU A 73 26.42 -17.97 11.61
N GLU A 74 27.40 -17.17 11.18
CA GLU A 74 28.42 -16.57 12.06
C GLU A 74 27.82 -15.59 13.08
N GLU A 75 26.92 -14.72 12.63
CA GLU A 75 26.25 -13.78 13.53
C GLU A 75 25.28 -14.50 14.48
N ALA A 76 24.63 -15.56 13.97
CA ALA A 76 23.72 -16.37 14.77
C ALA A 76 24.45 -17.14 15.87
N SER A 77 25.63 -17.72 15.60
CA SER A 77 26.41 -18.43 16.63
C SER A 77 26.90 -17.49 17.73
N VAL A 78 27.43 -16.33 17.35
CA VAL A 78 27.84 -15.28 18.30
C VAL A 78 26.65 -14.82 19.15
N TRP A 79 25.47 -14.71 18.55
CA TRP A 79 24.26 -14.34 19.28
C TRP A 79 23.84 -15.42 20.28
N VAL A 80 23.85 -16.69 19.87
CA VAL A 80 23.46 -17.83 20.71
C VAL A 80 24.37 -17.92 21.94
N GLN A 81 25.68 -17.77 21.76
CA GLN A 81 26.66 -17.78 22.85
C GLN A 81 26.42 -16.67 23.86
N LYS A 82 26.16 -15.45 23.38
CA LYS A 82 26.00 -14.28 24.24
C LYS A 82 24.69 -14.29 25.03
N ASN A 83 23.64 -14.94 24.53
CA ASN A 83 22.29 -14.81 25.10
C ASN A 83 21.75 -16.08 25.73
N LEU A 84 22.05 -17.26 25.16
CA LEU A 84 21.45 -18.53 25.61
C LEU A 84 22.42 -19.36 26.45
N GLY A 85 23.73 -19.34 26.13
CA GLY A 85 24.74 -20.12 26.88
C GLY A 85 24.51 -21.63 26.83
N VAL A 86 24.02 -22.14 25.70
CA VAL A 86 23.72 -23.56 25.46
C VAL A 86 24.92 -24.27 24.83
N ASP A 87 25.26 -25.43 25.40
CA ASP A 87 26.38 -26.24 24.93
C ASP A 87 25.93 -27.45 24.09
N THR A 88 24.69 -27.90 24.28
CA THR A 88 24.16 -29.10 23.61
C THR A 88 22.98 -28.81 22.70
N LYS A 89 22.85 -29.63 21.64
CA LYS A 89 21.70 -29.60 20.71
C LYS A 89 20.37 -29.83 21.43
N GLU A 90 20.35 -30.78 22.37
CA GLU A 90 19.16 -31.17 23.11
C GLU A 90 18.64 -30.01 23.95
N GLU A 91 19.52 -29.35 24.68
CA GLU A 91 19.18 -28.17 25.47
C GLU A 91 18.67 -27.01 24.61
N TYR A 92 19.26 -26.80 23.43
CA TYR A 92 18.76 -25.82 22.47
C TYR A 92 17.33 -26.15 22.02
N LEU A 93 17.04 -27.41 21.68
CA LEU A 93 15.70 -27.83 21.29
C LEU A 93 14.70 -27.71 22.43
N ASP A 94 15.11 -27.99 23.66
CA ASP A 94 14.29 -27.78 24.85
C ASP A 94 13.95 -26.30 25.04
N LEU A 95 14.90 -25.38 24.83
CA LEU A 95 14.63 -23.94 24.87
C LEU A 95 13.66 -23.49 23.76
N VAL A 96 13.72 -24.12 22.59
CA VAL A 96 12.76 -23.89 21.50
C VAL A 96 11.38 -24.42 21.88
N ALA A 97 11.30 -25.63 22.45
CA ALA A 97 10.06 -26.28 22.87
C ALA A 97 9.37 -25.54 24.02
N ASN A 98 10.15 -25.09 25.00
CA ASN A 98 9.70 -24.29 26.14
C ASN A 98 9.31 -22.86 25.73
N GLY A 99 9.65 -22.43 24.52
CA GLY A 99 9.35 -21.09 24.01
C GLY A 99 10.27 -19.99 24.55
N ASN A 100 11.38 -20.36 25.21
CA ASN A 100 12.41 -19.42 25.65
C ASN A 100 13.14 -18.80 24.45
N LEU A 101 13.22 -19.52 23.32
CA LEU A 101 13.72 -18.97 22.06
C LEU A 101 12.61 -18.28 21.24
N ARG A 102 12.21 -17.09 21.67
CA ARG A 102 11.17 -16.28 21.00
C ARG A 102 11.72 -15.31 19.94
N THR A 103 13.02 -15.33 19.68
CA THR A 103 13.64 -14.31 18.82
C THR A 103 13.34 -14.53 17.34
N PRO A 104 13.01 -13.47 16.58
CA PRO A 104 12.70 -13.59 15.16
C PRO A 104 13.95 -13.83 14.31
N TYR A 105 15.13 -13.49 14.80
CA TYR A 105 16.39 -13.53 14.06
C TYR A 105 17.02 -14.92 13.97
N ILE A 106 16.82 -15.74 14.99
CA ILE A 106 17.38 -17.08 15.05
C ILE A 106 16.36 -18.08 14.45
N PRO A 107 16.78 -19.01 13.60
CA PRO A 107 15.93 -20.12 13.18
C PRO A 107 15.63 -21.06 14.35
N LYS A 108 14.37 -21.52 14.47
CA LYS A 108 14.02 -22.58 15.44
C LYS A 108 14.76 -23.88 15.15
N ASP A 109 15.05 -24.12 13.88
CA ASP A 109 15.71 -25.33 13.40
C ASP A 109 16.90 -24.90 12.51
N PRO A 110 18.06 -24.58 13.12
CA PRO A 110 19.20 -23.97 12.42
C PRO A 110 19.83 -24.94 11.42
N GLU A 111 19.92 -26.23 11.78
CA GLU A 111 20.42 -27.29 10.91
C GLU A 111 19.70 -27.28 9.56
N ARG A 112 18.36 -27.33 9.60
CA ARG A 112 17.55 -27.28 8.37
C ARG A 112 17.70 -25.95 7.63
N TYR A 113 17.59 -24.82 8.34
CA TYR A 113 17.60 -23.49 7.70
C TYR A 113 18.92 -23.20 6.98
N TYR A 114 20.05 -23.48 7.61
CA TYR A 114 21.36 -23.22 7.02
C TYR A 114 21.78 -24.31 6.02
N THR A 115 21.25 -25.53 6.13
CA THR A 115 21.44 -26.56 5.10
C THR A 115 20.72 -26.17 3.82
N GLU A 116 19.48 -25.65 3.90
CA GLU A 116 18.75 -25.10 2.74
C GLU A 116 19.52 -23.94 2.08
N ASN A 117 20.29 -23.18 2.85
CA ASN A 117 21.12 -22.08 2.35
C ASN A 117 22.55 -22.48 1.95
N GLY A 118 22.95 -23.75 2.17
CA GLY A 118 24.30 -24.24 1.89
C GLY A 118 25.40 -23.68 2.81
N THR A 119 25.05 -23.09 3.96
CA THR A 119 26.00 -22.50 4.91
C THR A 119 26.17 -23.31 6.19
N TRP A 120 25.45 -24.41 6.35
CA TRP A 120 25.54 -25.26 7.55
C TRP A 120 26.87 -26.01 7.63
N ILE A 121 27.47 -26.00 8.83
CA ILE A 121 28.75 -26.66 9.11
C ILE A 121 28.51 -27.81 10.09
N SER A 122 28.18 -27.49 11.34
CA SER A 122 27.90 -28.45 12.40
C SER A 122 27.17 -27.78 13.55
N TRP A 123 26.61 -28.58 14.46
CA TRP A 123 26.06 -28.07 15.72
C TRP A 123 27.15 -27.45 16.60
N ASP A 124 28.34 -28.04 16.63
CA ASP A 124 29.46 -27.50 17.41
C ASP A 124 29.86 -26.09 16.92
N HIS A 125 29.90 -25.87 15.61
CA HIS A 125 30.16 -24.54 15.06
C HIS A 125 29.04 -23.55 15.38
N PHE A 126 27.77 -24.00 15.37
CA PHE A 126 26.63 -23.14 15.70
C PHE A 126 26.60 -22.72 17.18
N LEU A 127 26.90 -23.65 18.09
CA LEU A 127 26.85 -23.41 19.53
C LEU A 127 28.16 -22.76 20.04
N HIS A 128 29.31 -23.25 19.59
CA HIS A 128 30.63 -22.83 20.10
C HIS A 128 31.40 -21.90 19.15
N GLY A 129 30.97 -21.72 17.90
CA GLY A 129 31.61 -20.77 16.97
C GLY A 129 33.03 -21.18 16.55
N LYS A 130 33.33 -22.48 16.60
CA LYS A 130 34.62 -23.09 16.26
C LYS A 130 34.56 -23.84 14.94
#